data_AF-A0A3B9WXF4-F1
#
_entry.id   AF-A0A3B9WXF4-F1
#
_cell.length_a   1.000
_cell.length_b   1.000
_cell.length_c   1.000
_cell.angle_alpha   90.00
_cell.angle_beta   90.00
_cell.angle_gamma   90.00
#
_symmetry.space_group_name_H-M   'P 1'
#
loop_
_entity.id
_entity.type
_entity.pdbx_description
1 polymer ?
#
loop_
_entity_poly.entity_id
_entity_poly.type
_entity_poly.pdbx_seq_one_letter_code
_entity_poly.pdbx_strand_id
1 'polypeptide(L)'
;MVEVKNVFKMPGHAGFAYGFSVQTASSLDKWYIRLPPPDVKLQGTADVLRQVAALSVMPNSIPHCTVKWSGDDPQWFGRPYFIVPQLEGDVVKL
;
A
#
# COMPACT_ATOMS: atom_id res chain seq x y z
N MET A 1 -5.87 -1.27 23.31
CA MET A 1 -4.47 -1.09 22.87
C MET A 1 -4.44 -1.28 21.36
N VAL A 2 -3.68 -0.46 20.64
CA VAL A 2 -3.48 -0.59 19.18
C VAL A 2 -2.01 -0.90 18.95
N GLU A 3 -1.73 -1.94 18.18
CA GLU A 3 -0.37 -2.44 17.97
C GLU A 3 -0.14 -2.84 16.50
N VAL A 4 1.02 -2.49 15.95
CA VAL A 4 1.45 -2.93 14.62
C VAL A 4 2.30 -4.18 14.76
N LYS A 5 1.96 -5.24 14.01
CA LYS A 5 2.63 -6.54 14.02
C LYS A 5 2.94 -7.03 12.60
N ASN A 6 3.75 -8.09 12.53
CA ASN A 6 3.99 -8.86 11.30
C ASN A 6 4.38 -7.99 10.11
N VAL A 7 5.34 -7.09 10.31
CA VAL A 7 5.85 -6.25 9.22
C VAL A 7 6.78 -7.07 8.33
N PHE A 8 6.50 -7.14 7.04
CA PHE A 8 7.34 -7.85 6.06
C PHE A 8 7.42 -7.09 4.74
N LYS A 9 8.53 -7.27 4.03
CA LYS A 9 8.72 -6.69 2.70
C LYS A 9 8.03 -7.57 1.65
N MET A 10 7.27 -6.95 0.74
CA MET A 10 6.66 -7.66 -0.39
C MET A 10 7.69 -7.97 -1.47
N PRO A 11 7.56 -9.11 -2.18
CA PRO A 11 8.40 -9.43 -3.33
C PRO A 11 8.08 -8.51 -4.52
N GLY A 12 9.08 -8.21 -5.36
CA GLY A 12 8.94 -7.40 -6.58
C GLY A 12 9.97 -6.27 -6.70
N HIS A 13 10.16 -5.77 -7.93
CA HIS A 13 11.18 -4.76 -8.27
C HIS A 13 10.65 -3.31 -8.35
N ALA A 14 9.32 -3.11 -8.48
CA ALA A 14 8.73 -1.79 -8.70
C ALA A 14 8.11 -1.21 -7.43
N GLY A 15 8.92 -0.49 -6.65
CA GLY A 15 8.49 0.24 -5.44
C GLY A 15 8.67 -0.55 -4.14
N PHE A 16 8.72 0.18 -3.03
CA PHE A 16 8.82 -0.42 -1.70
C PHE A 16 7.40 -0.70 -1.19
N ALA A 17 7.00 -1.97 -1.25
CA ALA A 17 5.76 -2.43 -0.68
C ALA A 17 6.03 -3.26 0.59
N TYR A 18 5.27 -3.02 1.64
CA TYR A 18 5.35 -3.75 2.89
C TYR A 18 3.96 -4.22 3.32
N GLY A 19 3.88 -5.45 3.81
CA GLY A 19 2.71 -5.95 4.52
C GLY A 19 2.86 -5.75 6.02
N PHE A 20 1.75 -5.47 6.70
CA PHE A 20 1.71 -5.34 8.15
C PHE A 20 0.30 -5.69 8.67
N SER A 21 0.19 -5.96 9.97
CA SER A 21 -1.08 -6.16 10.64
C SER A 21 -1.28 -5.11 11.73
N VAL A 22 -2.52 -4.67 11.93
CA VAL A 22 -2.92 -3.80 13.04
C VAL A 22 -3.84 -4.59 13.95
N GLN A 23 -3.37 -4.85 15.16
CA GLN A 23 -4.15 -5.47 16.22
C GLN A 23 -4.82 -4.38 17.05
N THR A 24 -6.16 -4.41 17.12
CA THR A 24 -6.95 -3.64 18.07
C THR A 24 -7.51 -4.56 19.16
N ALA A 25 -8.33 -4.04 20.08
CA ALA A 25 -9.00 -4.88 21.07
C ALA A 25 -9.99 -5.89 20.46
N SER A 26 -10.50 -5.60 19.25
CA SER A 26 -11.61 -6.36 18.63
C SER A 26 -11.30 -6.89 17.23
N SER A 27 -10.20 -6.48 16.60
CA SER A 27 -9.87 -6.85 15.22
C SER A 27 -8.38 -7.08 15.00
N LEU A 28 -8.07 -7.90 14.00
CA LEU A 28 -6.75 -8.02 13.38
C LEU A 28 -6.90 -7.70 11.89
N ASP A 29 -6.54 -6.48 11.51
CA ASP A 29 -6.65 -6.01 10.14
C ASP A 29 -5.29 -6.13 9.45
N LYS A 30 -5.28 -6.61 8.19
CA LYS A 30 -4.06 -6.80 7.41
C LYS A 30 -4.01 -5.81 6.25
N TRP A 31 -2.85 -5.16 6.09
CA TRP A 31 -2.69 -4.03 5.19
C TRP A 31 -1.41 -4.16 4.38
N TYR A 32 -1.42 -3.54 3.21
CA TYR A 32 -0.23 -3.23 2.44
C TYR A 32 -0.02 -1.72 2.35
N ILE A 33 1.20 -1.27 2.57
CA ILE A 33 1.64 0.09 2.27
C ILE A 33 2.56 0.09 1.05
N ARG A 34 2.38 1.06 0.15
CA ARG A 34 3.30 1.32 -0.96
C ARG A 34 3.99 2.66 -0.78
N LEU A 35 5.30 2.64 -0.96
CA LEU A 35 6.20 3.78 -0.86
C LEU A 35 7.06 3.85 -2.13
N PRO A 36 7.41 5.06 -2.60
CA PRO A 36 8.44 5.20 -3.61
C PRO A 36 9.80 4.76 -3.04
N PRO A 37 10.70 4.21 -3.87
CA PRO A 37 12.10 3.98 -3.49
C PRO A 37 12.76 5.25 -2.94
N PRO A 38 13.79 5.15 -2.08
CA PRO A 38 14.56 6.31 -1.65
C PRO A 38 15.28 6.94 -2.85
N ASP A 39 15.47 8.27 -2.77
CA ASP A 39 16.32 9.05 -3.67
C ASP A 39 15.96 8.99 -5.17
N VAL A 40 14.74 8.55 -5.51
CA VAL A 40 14.22 8.61 -6.88
C VAL A 40 13.34 9.82 -7.08
N LYS A 41 13.27 10.31 -8.32
CA LYS A 41 12.27 11.29 -8.72
C LYS A 41 10.88 10.67 -8.57
N LEU A 42 9.94 11.40 -7.98
CA LEU A 42 8.53 11.02 -7.82
C LEU A 42 7.79 11.13 -9.16
N GLN A 43 8.18 10.28 -10.11
CA GLN A 43 7.67 10.25 -11.48
C GLN A 43 7.53 8.80 -11.94
N GLY A 44 6.73 8.57 -12.97
CA GLY A 44 6.52 7.22 -13.51
C GLY A 44 5.98 6.28 -12.44
N THR A 45 6.62 5.13 -12.25
CA THR A 45 6.20 4.12 -11.26
C THR A 45 6.46 4.53 -9.80
N ALA A 46 7.31 5.54 -9.57
CA ALA A 46 7.55 6.11 -8.25
C ALA A 46 6.53 7.20 -7.87
N ASP A 47 5.72 7.68 -8.82
CA ASP A 47 4.57 8.53 -8.52
C ASP A 47 3.41 7.65 -8.02
N VAL A 48 3.46 7.34 -6.72
CA VAL A 48 2.47 6.47 -6.09
C VAL A 48 1.09 7.12 -5.99
N LEU A 49 1.00 8.46 -5.97
CA LEU A 49 -0.28 9.16 -5.90
C LEU A 49 -0.99 9.19 -7.26
N ARG A 50 -0.25 9.20 -8.37
CA ARG A 50 -0.84 8.92 -9.68
C ARG A 50 -1.48 7.53 -9.75
N GLN A 51 -0.93 6.53 -9.05
CA GLN A 51 -1.57 5.22 -8.94
C GLN A 51 -2.87 5.29 -8.15
N VAL A 52 -2.90 6.06 -7.05
CA VAL A 52 -4.14 6.31 -6.28
C VAL A 52 -5.20 6.98 -7.16
N ALA A 53 -4.84 8.01 -7.93
CA ALA A 53 -5.76 8.67 -8.86
C ALA A 53 -6.34 7.67 -9.87
N ALA A 54 -5.50 6.82 -10.46
CA ALA A 54 -5.96 5.78 -11.36
C ALA A 54 -6.90 4.77 -10.68
N LEU A 55 -6.56 4.28 -9.48
CA LEU A 55 -7.40 3.36 -8.71
C LEU A 55 -8.75 4.00 -8.32
N SER A 56 -8.78 5.29 -8.00
CA SER A 56 -9.99 5.99 -7.54
C SER A 56 -11.08 6.12 -8.62
N VAL A 57 -10.71 6.04 -9.89
CA VAL A 57 -11.65 6.14 -11.02
C VAL A 57 -11.99 4.77 -11.61
N MET A 58 -11.43 3.68 -11.09
CA MET A 58 -11.73 2.34 -11.57
C MET A 58 -13.17 1.96 -11.21
N PRO A 59 -13.93 1.38 -12.16
CA PRO A 59 -15.28 0.91 -11.87
C PRO A 59 -15.24 -0.33 -10.98
N ASN A 60 -16.26 -0.48 -10.13
CA ASN A 60 -16.41 -1.64 -9.24
C ASN A 60 -16.56 -2.98 -9.98
N SER A 61 -16.89 -2.95 -11.28
CA SER A 61 -16.95 -4.15 -12.12
C SER A 61 -15.57 -4.75 -12.41
N ILE A 62 -14.49 -3.98 -12.23
CA ILE A 62 -13.12 -4.46 -12.38
C ILE A 62 -12.57 -4.77 -10.98
N PRO A 63 -12.13 -6.00 -10.69
CA PRO A 63 -11.48 -6.31 -9.42
C PRO A 63 -10.23 -5.45 -9.23
N HIS A 64 -10.24 -4.60 -8.22
CA HIS A 64 -9.11 -3.76 -7.85
C HIS A 64 -9.10 -3.55 -6.33
N CYS A 65 -7.94 -3.19 -5.78
CA CYS A 65 -7.84 -2.84 -4.36
C CYS A 65 -8.38 -1.43 -4.12
N THR A 66 -9.20 -1.29 -3.08
CA THR A 66 -9.64 0.03 -2.62
C THR A 66 -8.54 0.68 -1.78
N VAL A 67 -8.13 1.89 -2.16
CA VAL A 67 -7.21 2.70 -1.37
C VAL A 67 -7.91 3.17 -0.10
N LYS A 68 -7.40 2.76 1.05
CA LYS A 68 -7.96 3.12 2.35
C LYS A 68 -7.39 4.44 2.86
N TRP A 69 -6.09 4.65 2.67
CA TRP A 69 -5.39 5.87 3.05
C TRP A 69 -4.32 6.21 2.02
N SER A 70 -4.08 7.50 1.80
CA SER A 70 -2.97 8.01 0.99
C SER A 70 -2.60 9.41 1.46
N GLY A 71 -1.35 9.81 1.26
CA GLY A 71 -0.90 11.15 1.59
C GLY A 71 0.50 11.44 1.05
N ASP A 72 0.84 12.72 0.95
CA ASP A 72 2.16 13.25 0.61
C ASP A 72 2.85 13.95 1.80
N ASP A 73 2.16 14.09 2.93
CA ASP A 73 2.72 14.74 4.11
C ASP A 73 3.95 13.97 4.62
N PRO A 74 5.14 14.59 4.58
CA PRO A 74 6.39 13.93 4.92
C PRO A 74 6.49 13.54 6.39
N GLN A 75 5.63 14.05 7.29
CA GLN A 75 5.67 13.68 8.71
C GLN A 75 5.45 12.18 8.96
N TRP A 76 4.74 11.50 8.06
CA TRP A 76 4.37 10.09 8.25
C TRP A 76 5.49 9.12 7.84
N PHE A 77 6.05 9.32 6.64
CA PHE A 77 7.03 8.38 6.05
C PHE A 77 8.20 9.08 5.32
N GLY A 78 8.29 10.41 5.42
CA GLY A 78 9.25 11.23 4.67
C GLY A 78 9.02 11.25 3.16
N ARG A 79 7.92 10.68 2.68
CA ARG A 79 7.57 10.52 1.25
C ARG A 79 6.09 10.20 1.08
N PRO A 80 5.54 10.37 -0.13
CA PRO A 80 4.17 9.95 -0.41
C PRO A 80 3.94 8.46 -0.25
N TYR A 81 2.70 8.10 0.09
CA TYR A 81 2.31 6.73 0.38
C TYR A 81 0.86 6.47 0.00
N PHE A 82 0.52 5.19 -0.14
CA PHE A 82 -0.86 4.74 -0.01
C PHE A 82 -0.93 3.38 0.68
N ILE A 83 -2.07 3.10 1.30
CA ILE A 83 -2.36 1.89 2.06
C ILE A 83 -3.65 1.26 1.53
N VAL A 84 -3.62 -0.04 1.31
CA VAL A 84 -4.75 -0.86 0.83
C VAL A 84 -4.92 -2.09 1.74
N PRO A 85 -6.13 -2.67 1.83
CA PRO A 85 -6.31 -3.97 2.47
C PRO A 85 -5.42 -5.03 1.82
N GLN A 86 -4.93 -5.97 2.63
CA GLN A 86 -4.37 -7.20 2.08
C GLN A 86 -5.52 -8.01 1.46
N LEU A 87 -5.46 -8.23 0.15
CA LEU A 87 -6.42 -9.07 -0.54
C LEU A 87 -6.14 -10.54 -0.21
N GLU A 88 -7.20 -11.29 0.07
CA GLU A 88 -7.11 -12.74 0.22
C GLU A 88 -6.91 -13.39 -1.15
N GLY A 89 -5.90 -14.25 -1.24
CA GLY A 89 -5.59 -14.96 -2.48
C GLY A 89 -4.10 -15.29 -2.60
N ASP A 90 -3.75 -15.95 -3.69
CA ASP A 90 -2.37 -16.24 -4.05
C ASP A 90 -2.11 -15.77 -5.49
N VAL A 91 -0.84 -15.53 -5.81
CA VAL A 91 -0.43 -15.18 -7.16
C VAL A 91 -0.06 -16.46 -7.89
N VAL A 92 -0.64 -16.68 -9.07
CA VAL A 92 -0.23 -17.79 -9.94
C VAL A 92 1.24 -17.58 -10.31
N LYS A 93 2.10 -18.51 -9.89
CA LYS A 93 3.50 -18.55 -10.29
C LYS A 93 3.58 -19.36 -11.59
N LEU A 94 3.86 -18.66 -12.70
CA LEU A 94 4.17 -19.28 -13.98
C LEU A 94 5.63 -19.75 -14.02
#